data_AF-A0A1B7VS43-F1
#
_entry.id   AF-A0A1B7VS43-F1
#
_cell.length_a   1.000
_cell.length_b   1.000
_cell.length_c   1.000
_cell.angle_alpha   90.00
_cell.angle_beta   90.00
_cell.angle_gamma   90.00
#
_symmetry.space_group_name_H-M   'P 1'
#
loop_
_entity.id
_entity.type
_entity.pdbx_description
1 polymer ?
#
loop_
_entity_poly.entity_id
_entity_poly.type
_entity_poly.pdbx_seq_one_letter_code
_entity_poly.pdbx_strand_id
1 'polypeptide(L)'
;MQGHGLSDVAMDILRVLTAEETQPMSTVAISQIIKADVFDVAEIMETWLEFLQEIHTNKETKYQLYHHSFRLYLHDYSTLRNI
;
A
#
# COMPACT_ATOMS: atom_id res chain seq x y z
N MET A 1 9.57 -20.87 -6.22
CA MET A 1 8.77 -19.66 -5.88
C MET A 1 8.91 -19.47 -4.39
N GLN A 2 9.79 -18.58 -3.95
CA GLN A 2 9.89 -18.23 -2.53
C GLN A 2 8.66 -17.38 -2.22
N GLY A 3 7.71 -17.96 -1.48
CA GLY A 3 6.56 -17.21 -1.00
C GLY A 3 7.05 -16.20 0.02
N HIS A 4 7.17 -14.94 -0.40
CA HIS A 4 7.10 -13.84 0.55
C HIS A 4 5.79 -14.01 1.31
N GLY A 5 5.85 -14.10 2.64
CA GLY A 5 4.64 -14.23 3.43
C GLY A 5 3.74 -13.01 3.18
N LEU A 6 2.43 -13.13 3.38
CA LEU A 6 1.50 -11.97 3.32
C LEU A 6 2.01 -10.78 4.15
N SER A 7 2.77 -11.05 5.22
CA SER A 7 3.46 -10.04 6.04
C SER A 7 4.48 -9.21 5.27
N ASP A 8 5.24 -9.80 4.33
CA ASP A 8 6.26 -9.08 3.55
C ASP A 8 5.59 -8.19 2.51
N VAL A 9 4.58 -8.72 1.81
CA VAL A 9 3.78 -7.97 0.83
C VAL A 9 3.08 -6.79 1.49
N ALA A 10 2.48 -7.01 2.67
CA ALA A 10 1.83 -5.95 3.44
C ALA A 10 2.83 -4.83 3.81
N MET A 11 4.03 -5.19 4.26
CA MET A 11 5.06 -4.19 4.60
C MET A 11 5.53 -3.40 3.38
N ASP A 12 5.66 -4.03 2.22
CA ASP A 12 6.04 -3.33 1.00
C ASP A 12 4.90 -2.43 0.47
N ILE A 13 3.64 -2.85 0.57
CA ILE A 13 2.48 -1.98 0.31
C ILE A 13 2.51 -0.77 1.24
N LEU A 14 2.77 -0.97 2.55
CA LEU A 14 2.85 0.10 3.52
C LEU A 14 3.94 1.11 3.17
N ARG A 15 5.13 0.63 2.76
CA ARG A 15 6.24 1.49 2.30
C ARG A 15 5.83 2.33 1.08
N VAL A 16 5.15 1.72 0.11
CA VAL A 16 4.62 2.45 -1.05
C VAL A 16 3.63 3.52 -0.60
N LEU A 17 2.61 3.17 0.18
CA LEU A 17 1.55 4.12 0.56
C LEU A 17 2.04 5.25 1.49
N THR A 18 3.17 5.06 2.17
CA THR A 18 3.71 6.04 3.13
C THR A 18 4.77 6.99 2.56
N ALA A 19 5.34 6.70 1.38
CA ALA A 19 6.41 7.52 0.82
C ALA A 19 5.97 8.98 0.57
N GLU A 20 6.90 9.94 0.74
CA GLU A 20 6.65 11.39 0.88
C GLU A 20 5.85 12.04 -0.27
N GLU A 21 5.81 11.44 -1.46
CA GLU A 21 5.17 11.99 -2.66
C GLU A 21 4.09 11.09 -3.28
N THR A 22 3.55 10.11 -2.54
CA THR A 22 2.55 9.21 -3.13
C THR A 22 1.23 9.92 -3.45
N GLN A 23 1.04 10.14 -4.75
CA GLN A 23 -0.29 10.28 -5.32
C GLN A 23 -1.08 8.99 -5.12
N PRO A 24 -2.43 9.05 -5.13
CA PRO A 24 -3.27 7.85 -5.11
C PRO A 24 -2.83 6.83 -6.17
N MET A 25 -2.71 5.56 -5.77
CA MET A 25 -2.27 4.47 -6.65
C MET A 25 -3.31 3.36 -6.72
N SER A 26 -3.46 2.72 -7.88
CA SER A 26 -4.27 1.52 -8.01
C SER A 26 -3.52 0.29 -7.52
N THR A 27 -4.27 -0.77 -7.18
CA THR A 27 -3.72 -2.08 -6.80
C THR A 27 -2.74 -2.61 -7.85
N VAL A 28 -3.03 -2.40 -9.13
CA VAL A 28 -2.17 -2.80 -10.26
C VAL A 28 -0.86 -2.03 -10.26
N ALA A 29 -0.89 -0.71 -10.00
CA ALA A 29 0.33 0.09 -9.94
C ALA A 29 1.21 -0.33 -8.74
N ILE A 30 0.58 -0.57 -7.59
CA ILE A 30 1.29 -1.02 -6.37
C ILE A 30 1.94 -2.39 -6.62
N SER A 31 1.22 -3.35 -7.18
CA SER A 31 1.75 -4.70 -7.44
C SER A 31 2.96 -4.69 -8.39
N GLN A 32 2.96 -3.81 -9.39
CA GLN A 32 4.09 -3.61 -10.30
C GLN A 32 5.32 -3.02 -9.59
N ILE A 33 5.12 -2.06 -8.67
CA ILE A 33 6.21 -1.44 -7.91
C ILE A 33 6.89 -2.46 -6.99
N ILE A 34 6.10 -3.24 -6.25
CA ILE A 34 6.62 -4.21 -5.26
C ILE A 34 6.91 -5.59 -5.86
N LYS A 35 6.61 -5.80 -7.15
CA LYS A 35 6.79 -7.06 -7.88
C LYS A 35 6.06 -8.25 -7.23
N ALA A 36 4.84 -8.02 -6.76
CA ALA A 36 3.97 -9.03 -6.17
C ALA A 36 2.80 -9.39 -7.09
N ASP A 37 2.11 -10.49 -6.79
CA ASP A 37 0.87 -10.84 -7.46
C ASP A 37 -0.21 -9.78 -7.13
N VAL A 38 -1.00 -9.40 -8.14
CA VAL A 38 -2.03 -8.36 -7.97
C VAL A 38 -3.18 -8.81 -7.06
N PHE A 39 -3.48 -10.10 -6.99
CA PHE A 39 -4.51 -10.65 -6.12
C PHE A 39 -4.07 -10.63 -4.65
N ASP A 40 -2.80 -10.93 -4.37
CA ASP A 40 -2.23 -10.80 -3.01
C ASP A 40 -2.29 -9.35 -2.52
N VAL A 41 -1.98 -8.40 -3.40
CA VAL A 41 -2.10 -6.96 -3.08
C VAL A 41 -3.56 -6.56 -2.89
N ALA A 42 -4.47 -7.05 -3.73
CA ALA A 42 -5.90 -6.75 -3.60
C ALA A 42 -6.47 -7.23 -2.26
N GLU A 43 -6.16 -8.47 -1.86
CA GLU A 43 -6.61 -9.05 -0.60
C GLU A 43 -6.17 -8.18 0.60
N ILE A 44 -4.91 -7.75 0.62
CA ILE A 44 -4.40 -6.89 1.69
C ILE A 44 -5.09 -5.52 1.67
N MET A 45 -5.22 -4.90 0.49
CA MET A 45 -5.89 -3.60 0.35
C MET A 45 -7.35 -3.66 0.80
N GLU A 46 -8.07 -4.75 0.51
CA GLU A 46 -9.43 -5.00 0.99
C GLU A 46 -9.50 -5.06 2.51
N THR A 47 -8.54 -5.70 3.18
CA THR A 47 -8.47 -5.71 4.66
C THR A 47 -8.17 -4.34 5.27
N TRP A 48 -7.62 -3.41 4.48
CA TRP A 48 -7.20 -2.08 4.94
C TRP A 48 -8.13 -0.95 4.52
N LEU A 49 -9.25 -1.25 3.85
CA LEU A 49 -10.17 -0.24 3.31
C LEU A 49 -10.58 0.82 4.31
N GLU A 50 -10.75 0.47 5.59
CA GLU A 50 -11.10 1.41 6.67
C GLU A 50 -10.07 2.52 6.92
N PHE A 51 -8.81 2.31 6.49
CA PHE A 51 -7.71 3.27 6.62
C PHE A 51 -7.39 3.99 5.29
N LEU A 52 -8.04 3.58 4.20
CA LEU A 52 -7.78 4.07 2.86
C LEU A 52 -8.87 5.04 2.41
N GLN A 53 -8.47 6.03 1.64
CA GLN A 53 -9.36 6.83 0.84
C GLN A 53 -9.44 6.23 -0.56
N GLU A 54 -10.64 5.80 -0.95
CA GLU A 54 -10.92 5.37 -2.32
C GLU A 54 -11.21 6.57 -3.21
N ILE A 55 -10.51 6.62 -4.34
CA ILE A 55 -10.68 7.64 -5.37
C ILE A 55 -11.03 6.92 -6.67
N HIS A 56 -12.31 6.94 -7.00
CA HIS A 56 -12.80 6.35 -8.24
C HIS A 56 -12.59 7.33 -9.39
N THR A 57 -11.88 6.86 -10.42
CA THR A 57 -11.74 7.57 -11.70
C THR A 57 -12.42 6.75 -12.80
N ASN A 58 -12.62 7.34 -13.98
CA ASN A 58 -13.22 6.64 -15.12
C ASN A 58 -12.42 5.41 -15.62
N LYS A 59 -11.17 5.23 -15.15
CA LYS A 59 -10.28 4.15 -15.58
C LYS A 59 -10.03 3.09 -14.51
N GLU A 60 -9.88 3.52 -13.26
CA GLU A 60 -9.53 2.64 -12.14
C GLU A 60 -9.86 3.29 -10.78
N THR A 61 -9.99 2.45 -9.76
CA THR A 61 -9.97 2.88 -8.35
C THR A 61 -8.52 3.06 -7.90
N LYS A 62 -8.26 4.18 -7.23
CA LYS A 62 -6.97 4.50 -6.63
C LYS A 62 -7.12 4.66 -5.13
N TYR A 63 -6.04 4.38 -4.41
CA TYR A 63 -5.99 4.35 -2.97
C TYR A 63 -4.87 5.25 -2.45
N GLN A 64 -5.12 5.92 -1.35
CA GLN A 64 -4.12 6.58 -0.51
C GLN A 64 -4.55 6.49 0.95
N LEU A 65 -3.63 6.70 1.90
CA LEU A 65 -3.99 6.77 3.32
C LEU A 65 -4.84 8.01 3.60
N TYR A 66 -5.92 7.85 4.38
CA TYR A 66 -6.92 8.91 4.61
C TYR A 66 -6.36 10.12 5.39
N HIS A 67 -5.45 9.91 6.33
CA HIS A 67 -4.91 10.97 7.19
C HIS A 67 -3.41 11.20 6.98
N HIS A 68 -3.03 12.44 6.66
CA HIS A 68 -1.63 12.82 6.49
C HIS A 68 -0.78 12.53 7.75
N SER A 69 -1.26 12.87 8.95
CA SER A 69 -0.55 12.59 10.20
C SER A 69 -0.40 11.09 10.48
N PHE A 70 -1.41 10.28 10.10
CA PHE A 70 -1.35 8.82 10.23
C PHE A 70 -0.32 8.23 9.27
N ARG A 71 -0.27 8.75 8.04
CA ARG A 71 0.77 8.40 7.06
C ARG A 71 2.18 8.71 7.57
N LEU A 72 2.40 9.90 8.13
CA LEU A 72 3.71 10.26 8.71
C LEU A 72 4.10 9.33 9.86
N TYR A 73 3.16 9.04 10.76
CA TYR A 73 3.39 8.07 11.84
C TYR A 73 3.79 6.69 11.32
N LEU A 74 3.12 6.19 10.27
CA LEU A 74 3.45 4.91 9.65
C LEU A 74 4.75 4.93 8.85
N HIS A 75 5.09 6.06 8.21
CA HIS A 75 6.36 6.26 7.51
C HIS A 75 7.55 6.16 8.48
N ASP A 76 7.47 6.84 9.62
CA ASP A 76 8.51 6.77 10.64
C ASP A 76 8.64 5.35 11.19
N TYR A 77 7.53 4.65 11.38
CA TYR A 77 7.53 3.27 11.86
C TYR A 77 8.11 2.26 10.85
N SER A 78 7.81 2.43 9.56
CA SER A 78 8.30 1.56 8.49
C SER A 78 9.76 1.78 8.14
N THR A 79 10.31 2.97 8.44
CA THR A 79 11.72 3.33 8.23
C THR A 79 12.61 3.07 9.44
N LEU A 80 12.09 3.19 10.68
CA LEU A 80 12.84 2.94 11.92
C LEU A 80 13.05 1.46 12.23
N ARG A 81 12.19 0.57 11.73
CA ARG A 81 12.38 -0.88 11.81
C ARG A 81 13.06 -1.37 10.54
N ASN A 82 14.40 -1.41 10.54
CA ASN A 82 15.18 -2.32 9.69
C ASN A 82 14.86 -3.77 10.12
N ILE A 83 13.68 -4.27 9.75
CA ILE A 83 13.30 -5.68 9.81
C ILE A 83 13.11 -6.13 8.36
#